data_AF-A0A662C394-F1
#
_entry.id   AF-A0A662C394-F1
#
_cell.length_a   1.000
_cell.length_b   1.000
_cell.length_c   1.000
_cell.angle_alpha   90.00
_cell.angle_beta   90.00
_cell.angle_gamma   90.00
#
_symmetry.space_group_name_H-M   'P 1'
#
loop_
_entity.id
_entity.type
_entity.pdbx_description
1 polymer ?
#
loop_
_entity_poly.entity_id
_entity_poly.type
_entity_poly.pdbx_seq_one_letter_code
_entity_poly.pdbx_strand_id
1 'polypeptide(L)'
;MGEVIDVSFFTEAESCDMVMEEECVVHDFPSNHIDKEPCCNDIQELIPGNQNEQQAIDSFELNSVQFALAFTYTYLNLFETKEEITPFIDSSPPLIDKDYQVLYQSFLI
;
A
#
# COMPACT_ATOMS: atom_id res chain seq x y z
N MET A 1 3.17 8.61 34.69
CA MET A 1 4.04 8.08 33.62
C MET A 1 3.11 7.59 32.53
N GLY A 2 3.06 8.31 31.40
CA GLY A 2 2.19 7.97 30.27
C GLY A 2 2.83 6.93 29.34
N GLU A 3 2.01 6.30 28.52
CA GLU A 3 2.39 5.37 27.45
C GLU A 3 2.34 6.10 26.09
N VAL A 4 3.17 5.68 25.13
CA VAL A 4 3.19 6.28 23.78
C VAL A 4 1.94 5.86 23.02
N ILE A 5 1.17 6.83 22.55
CA ILE A 5 -0.12 6.62 21.88
C ILE A 5 0.00 6.47 20.35
N ASP A 6 0.94 7.20 19.73
CA ASP A 6 1.17 7.18 18.29
C ASP A 6 2.62 7.58 17.95
N VAL A 7 3.12 7.11 16.81
CA VAL A 7 4.45 7.41 16.27
C VAL A 7 4.37 7.56 14.75
N SER A 8 4.80 8.72 14.23
CA SER A 8 4.96 8.97 12.79
C SER A 8 6.40 9.36 12.43
N PHE A 9 6.82 9.06 11.20
CA PHE A 9 8.19 9.29 10.70
C PHE A 9 8.29 10.46 9.71
N PHE A 10 7.25 10.69 8.90
CA PHE A 10 7.29 11.67 7.80
C PHE A 10 6.24 12.76 7.91
N THR A 11 5.26 12.56 8.80
CA THR A 11 4.16 13.48 9.04
C THR A 11 4.00 13.68 10.54
N GLU A 12 3.16 14.63 10.93
CA GLU A 12 2.74 14.74 12.32
C GLU A 12 2.08 13.42 12.77
N ALA A 13 2.34 13.02 14.01
CA ALA A 13 1.64 11.90 14.64
C ALA A 13 0.17 12.28 14.83
N GLU A 14 -0.73 11.34 14.63
CA GLU A 14 -2.15 11.56 14.82
C GLU A 14 -2.40 11.74 16.32
N SER A 15 -2.98 12.88 16.70
CA SER A 15 -3.44 13.08 18.07
C SER A 15 -4.62 12.16 18.33
N CYS A 16 -4.81 11.73 19.58
CA CYS A 16 -5.97 10.92 19.96
C CYS A 16 -7.26 11.60 19.48
N ASP A 17 -7.93 11.01 18.48
CA ASP A 17 -9.11 11.56 17.78
C ASP A 17 -10.40 11.49 18.62
N MET A 18 -10.26 11.62 19.94
CA MET A 18 -11.33 12.05 20.81
C MET A 18 -11.24 13.55 20.89
N VAL A 19 -12.29 14.25 20.44
CA VAL A 19 -12.45 15.70 20.59
C VAL A 19 -11.89 16.09 21.94
N MET A 20 -10.70 16.69 21.94
CA MET A 20 -10.21 17.41 23.10
C MET A 20 -11.09 18.63 23.17
N GLU A 21 -12.30 18.43 23.72
CA GLU A 21 -13.04 19.52 24.33
C GLU A 21 -12.01 20.20 25.21
N GLU A 22 -11.74 21.47 24.90
CA GLU A 22 -10.84 22.32 25.63
C GLU A 22 -11.04 22.03 27.11
N GLU A 23 -10.01 21.48 27.76
CA GLU A 23 -9.97 20.95 29.14
C GLU A 23 -9.88 19.42 29.23
N CYS A 24 -8.75 18.94 29.75
CA CYS A 24 -8.70 17.71 30.52
C CYS A 24 -9.85 17.73 31.56
N VAL A 25 -10.97 17.07 31.24
CA VAL A 25 -12.26 17.30 31.90
C VAL A 25 -12.15 17.04 33.40
N VAL A 26 -12.52 18.08 34.13
CA VAL A 26 -12.73 18.12 35.56
C VAL A 26 -13.78 17.07 35.92
N HIS A 27 -13.38 15.93 36.48
CA HIS A 27 -14.28 15.19 37.36
C HIS A 27 -14.37 15.97 38.67
N ASP A 28 -15.45 16.73 38.73
CA ASP A 28 -16.00 17.50 39.84
C ASP A 28 -15.56 17.02 41.23
N PHE A 29 -14.58 17.71 41.81
CA PHE A 29 -14.33 17.73 43.25
C PHE A 29 -14.11 19.18 43.67
N PRO A 30 -14.80 19.65 44.72
CA PRO A 30 -14.69 21.04 45.11
C PRO A 30 -13.34 21.26 45.78
N SER A 31 -12.74 22.41 45.49
CA SER A 31 -11.62 23.06 46.16
C SER A 31 -10.20 22.80 45.63
N ASN A 32 -9.56 23.95 45.40
CA ASN A 32 -8.16 24.24 45.08
C ASN A 32 -7.73 24.17 43.61
N HIS A 33 -7.51 25.37 43.08
CA HIS A 33 -6.66 25.66 41.92
C HIS A 33 -5.34 24.90 42.05
N ILE A 34 -5.21 23.83 41.28
CA ILE A 34 -3.94 23.21 40.93
C ILE A 34 -3.79 23.47 39.45
N ASP A 35 -2.79 24.25 39.05
CA ASP A 35 -2.41 24.40 37.66
C ASP A 35 -2.07 23.00 37.13
N LYS A 36 -2.95 22.43 36.31
CA LYS A 36 -2.78 21.06 35.80
C LYS A 36 -1.78 21.10 34.66
N GLU A 37 -0.73 20.28 34.76
CA GLU A 37 0.18 20.01 33.65
C GLU A 37 -0.60 19.42 32.45
N PRO A 38 -0.17 19.66 31.20
CA PRO A 38 -0.81 19.11 30.02
C PRO A 38 -0.82 17.57 30.06
N CYS A 39 -1.91 16.99 29.59
CA CYS A 39 -2.16 15.55 29.66
C CYS A 39 -1.34 14.73 28.63
N CYS A 40 -0.91 15.36 27.54
CA CYS A 40 -0.11 14.76 26.47
C CYS A 40 1.09 15.66 26.13
N ASN A 41 2.24 15.04 25.85
CA ASN A 41 3.44 15.74 25.38
C ASN A 41 3.94 15.05 24.11
N ASP A 42 4.07 15.82 23.04
CA ASP A 42 4.64 15.33 21.78
C ASP A 42 6.16 15.39 21.85
N ILE A 43 6.80 14.28 21.48
CA ILE A 43 8.27 14.16 21.44
C ILE A 43 8.67 13.98 19.99
N GLN A 44 9.56 14.84 19.51
CA GLN A 44 10.15 14.73 18.18
C GLN A 44 11.63 14.40 18.32
N GLU A 45 12.04 13.26 17.78
CA GLU A 45 13.45 12.87 17.72
C GLU A 45 13.94 12.90 16.27
N LEU A 46 15.03 13.63 16.04
CA LEU A 46 15.70 13.60 14.75
C LEU A 46 16.56 12.33 14.69
N ILE A 47 16.21 11.41 13.80
CA ILE A 47 17.05 10.24 13.50
C ILE A 47 18.14 10.70 12.52
N PRO A 48 19.41 10.81 12.93
CA PRO A 48 20.48 11.17 12.00
C PRO A 48 20.66 10.05 10.97
N GLY A 49 20.49 10.37 9.69
CA GLY A 49 20.82 9.45 8.59
C GLY A 49 22.30 9.07 8.65
N ASN A 50 22.63 7.83 8.27
CA ASN A 50 24.01 7.43 8.18
C ASN A 50 24.73 8.29 7.11
N GLN A 51 25.89 8.84 7.45
CA GLN A 51 26.69 9.59 6.48
C GLN A 51 27.36 8.67 5.43
N ASN A 52 27.31 7.35 5.65
CA ASN A 52 27.91 6.36 4.77
C ASN A 52 27.09 6.10 3.49
N GLU A 53 25.78 6.38 3.47
CA GLU A 53 24.94 6.17 2.28
C GLU A 53 24.71 7.46 1.47
N GLN A 54 25.14 8.62 1.98
CA GLN A 54 25.20 9.88 1.22
C GLN A 54 26.51 10.01 0.44
N GLN A 55 26.98 8.94 -0.20
CA GLN A 55 27.94 9.13 -1.28
C GLN A 55 27.19 9.80 -2.42
N ALA A 56 27.50 11.07 -2.65
CA ALA A 56 27.20 11.70 -3.92
C ALA A 56 27.70 10.76 -5.02
N ILE A 57 26.91 10.58 -6.07
CA ILE A 57 27.32 9.77 -7.23
C ILE A 57 28.45 10.55 -7.92
N ASP A 58 29.67 10.38 -7.42
CA ASP A 58 30.85 11.14 -7.84
C ASP A 58 31.27 10.75 -9.27
N SER A 59 30.93 9.53 -9.69
CA SER A 59 31.16 9.08 -11.06
C SER A 59 30.15 8.01 -11.49
N PHE A 60 29.62 8.15 -12.70
CA PHE A 60 28.78 7.15 -13.33
C PHE A 60 29.70 6.20 -14.11
N GLU A 61 29.92 4.99 -13.60
CA GLU A 61 30.75 3.99 -14.28
C GLU A 61 30.01 3.41 -15.49
N LEU A 62 30.73 3.05 -16.57
CA LEU A 62 30.10 2.51 -17.79
C LEU A 62 29.21 1.28 -17.53
N ASN A 63 29.56 0.49 -16.50
CA ASN A 63 28.77 -0.67 -16.07
C ASN A 63 27.40 -0.26 -15.49
N SER A 64 27.30 0.88 -14.80
CA SER A 64 26.01 1.38 -14.28
C SER A 64 25.12 1.93 -15.40
N VAL A 65 25.71 2.44 -16.48
CA VAL A 65 24.96 2.81 -17.70
C VAL A 65 24.29 1.57 -18.31
N GLN A 66 25.06 0.48 -18.45
CA GLN A 66 24.57 -0.73 -19.10
C GLN A 66 23.50 -1.43 -18.27
N PHE A 67 23.66 -1.47 -16.95
CA PHE A 67 22.60 -1.95 -16.05
C PHE A 67 21.34 -1.08 -16.14
N ALA A 68 21.47 0.25 -16.09
CA ALA A 68 20.33 1.16 -16.18
C ALA A 68 19.58 1.03 -17.52
N LEU A 69 20.31 0.90 -18.64
CA LEU A 69 19.73 0.67 -19.95
C LEU A 69 19.00 -0.68 -20.03
N ALA A 70 19.62 -1.75 -19.54
CA ALA A 70 18.97 -3.07 -19.53
C ALA A 70 17.73 -3.07 -18.63
N PHE A 71 17.84 -2.51 -17.44
CA PHE A 71 16.73 -2.39 -16.49
C PHE A 71 15.57 -1.60 -17.08
N THR A 72 15.83 -0.39 -17.60
CA THR A 72 14.79 0.46 -18.21
C THR A 72 14.15 -0.21 -19.42
N TYR A 73 14.94 -0.82 -20.30
CA TYR A 73 14.44 -1.58 -21.44
C TYR A 73 13.52 -2.73 -21.00
N THR A 74 13.94 -3.55 -20.05
CA THR A 74 13.11 -4.66 -19.55
C THR A 74 11.83 -4.17 -18.86
N TYR A 75 11.92 -3.09 -18.09
CA TYR A 75 10.78 -2.52 -17.35
C TYR A 75 9.71 -1.94 -18.28
N LEU A 76 10.13 -1.24 -19.35
CA LEU A 76 9.19 -0.71 -20.34
C LEU A 76 8.45 -1.82 -21.10
N ASN A 77 9.15 -2.92 -21.40
CA ASN A 77 8.56 -4.07 -22.09
C ASN A 77 7.75 -4.99 -21.16
N LEU A 78 7.79 -4.79 -19.83
CA LEU A 78 7.07 -5.62 -18.86
C LEU A 78 5.55 -5.51 -19.01
N PHE A 79 5.08 -4.34 -19.43
CA PHE A 79 3.65 -4.04 -19.55
C PHE A 79 3.13 -4.11 -20.99
N GLU A 80 4.00 -4.42 -21.96
CA GLU A 80 3.57 -4.76 -23.30
C GLU A 80 2.95 -6.16 -23.26
N THR A 81 1.68 -6.21 -22.85
CA THR A 81 0.84 -7.36 -23.10
C THR A 81 0.71 -7.40 -24.61
N LYS A 82 1.45 -8.32 -25.23
CA LYS A 82 1.21 -8.68 -26.62
C LYS A 82 -0.26 -9.09 -26.66
N GLU A 83 -1.14 -8.18 -27.07
CA GLU A 83 -2.46 -8.54 -27.52
C GLU A 83 -2.23 -9.36 -28.79
N GLU A 84 -1.80 -10.61 -28.61
CA GLU A 84 -2.15 -11.65 -29.55
C GLU A 84 -3.66 -11.64 -29.49
N ILE A 85 -4.24 -10.87 -30.42
CA ILE A 85 -5.60 -11.03 -30.91
C ILE A 85 -5.61 -12.47 -31.38
N THR A 86 -5.77 -13.40 -30.43
CA THR A 86 -6.18 -14.75 -30.73
C THR A 86 -7.51 -14.53 -31.40
N PRO A 87 -7.63 -14.76 -32.72
CA PRO A 87 -8.93 -14.74 -33.32
C PRO A 87 -9.70 -15.78 -32.51
N PHE A 88 -10.72 -15.34 -31.77
CA PHE A 88 -11.69 -16.26 -31.21
C PHE A 88 -12.31 -16.93 -32.43
N ILE A 89 -11.71 -18.04 -32.85
CA ILE A 89 -12.27 -18.90 -33.87
C ILE A 89 -13.44 -19.52 -33.14
N ASP A 90 -14.61 -18.93 -33.35
CA ASP A 90 -15.90 -19.49 -32.99
C ASP A 90 -16.01 -20.84 -33.69
N SER A 91 -15.41 -21.84 -33.05
CA SER A 91 -15.36 -23.20 -33.55
C SER A 91 -16.76 -23.71 -33.33
N SER A 92 -17.59 -23.53 -34.35
CA SER A 92 -18.95 -24.05 -34.35
C SER A 92 -18.89 -25.52 -33.91
N PRO A 93 -19.74 -25.94 -32.96
CA PRO A 93 -19.75 -27.31 -32.49
C PRO A 93 -19.80 -28.27 -33.69
N PRO A 94 -19.05 -29.39 -33.66
CA PRO A 94 -19.08 -30.36 -34.73
C PRO A 94 -20.53 -30.78 -35.00
N LEU A 95 -20.88 -30.94 -36.27
CA LEU A 95 -22.22 -31.38 -36.66
C LEU A 95 -22.48 -32.75 -36.01
N ILE A 96 -23.53 -32.81 -35.20
CA ILE A 96 -23.93 -34.02 -34.50
C ILE A 96 -24.72 -34.88 -35.49
N ASP A 97 -24.18 -36.05 -35.87
CA ASP A 97 -24.83 -36.96 -36.81
C ASP A 97 -26.13 -37.59 -36.28
N LYS A 98 -26.26 -37.69 -34.95
CA LYS A 98 -27.39 -38.35 -34.26
C LYS A 98 -27.71 -37.68 -32.94
N ASP A 99 -29.00 -37.50 -32.66
CA ASP A 99 -29.47 -37.02 -31.38
C ASP A 99 -29.24 -38.09 -30.28
N TYR A 100 -28.31 -37.81 -29.37
CA TYR A 100 -27.97 -38.72 -28.26
C TYR A 100 -29.06 -38.77 -27.18
N GLN A 101 -29.82 -37.70 -26.97
CA GLN A 101 -30.91 -37.69 -26.00
C GLN A 101 -32.04 -38.62 -26.44
N VAL A 102 -32.36 -38.61 -27.74
CA VAL A 102 -33.29 -39.56 -28.35
C VAL A 102 -32.71 -40.98 -28.36
N LEU A 103 -31.43 -41.15 -28.74
CA LEU A 103 -30.79 -42.47 -28.82
C LEU A 103 -30.77 -43.19 -27.47
N TYR A 104 -30.48 -42.48 -26.38
CA TYR A 104 -30.40 -43.03 -25.03
C TYR A 104 -31.65 -42.78 -24.19
N GLN A 105 -32.71 -42.23 -24.78
CA GLN A 105 -33.97 -41.91 -24.11
C GLN A 105 -33.77 -41.12 -22.80
N SER A 106 -32.81 -40.20 -22.81
CA SER A 106 -32.47 -39.36 -21.66
C SER A 106 -33.07 -37.98 -21.88
N PHE A 107 -34.24 -37.76 -21.28
CA PHE A 107 -34.92 -36.47 -21.31
C PHE A 107 -34.73 -35.75 -19.97
N LEU A 108 -34.44 -34.45 -20.02
CA LEU A 108 -34.53 -33.57 -18.85
C LEU A 108 -36.01 -33.54 -18.42
N ILE A 109 -36.29 -33.85 -17.16
CA ILE A 109 -37.62 -33.76 -16.53
C ILE A 109 -37.80 -32.36 -15.95
#